data_AF-G1KEI6-F1
#
_entry.id   AF-G1KEI6-F1
#
_cell.length_a   1.000
_cell.length_b   1.000
_cell.length_c   1.000
_cell.angle_alpha   90.00
_cell.angle_beta   90.00
_cell.angle_gamma   90.00
#
_symmetry.space_group_name_H-M   'P 1'
#
loop_
_entity.id
_entity.type
_entity.pdbx_description
1 polymer ?
#
loop_
_entity_poly.entity_id
_entity_poly.type
_entity_poly.pdbx_seq_one_letter_code
_entity_poly.pdbx_strand_id
1 'polypeptide(L)'
;MAALVRVVKRRAGESQWIALCSGLIQTTLAQPQWGRMLHGTLQRYKNSQSRLTSICCGLIQTVGTVKQPNRTFHHTKRVFTTKDSLQPSEEKVGAFTKMIEAMGFTGPLKYNKWKIKIAALRMYTCCVEKTDYEEFFNRFQMPDTLNSWFLVSQLHVWMCLVRMKQEGRAGKYMCRYIVHSMWEDVEQRGKVMGIDSVSLKESMRNMTENFYAAIFGYDEGILSDDHVLAAAIWRNLFNKHCDDPRELEIMVEYIRKQVQHLDAIPGEDLLLSGEVSWRPLVETNAQSIVKPALPTYNDEGL
;
A
#
# COMPACT_ATOMS: atom_id res chain seq x y z
N MET A 1 24.48 -2.47 6.20
CA MET A 1 25.57 -1.47 6.05
C MET A 1 25.21 -0.58 4.87
N ALA A 2 24.61 0.57 5.14
CA ALA A 2 24.32 1.58 4.14
C ALA A 2 25.62 2.25 3.68
N ALA A 3 25.79 2.43 2.37
CA ALA A 3 26.86 3.25 1.81
C ALA A 3 26.29 4.11 0.69
N LEU A 4 25.76 5.26 1.07
CA LEU A 4 25.50 6.41 0.20
C LEU A 4 26.83 7.07 -0.13
N VAL A 5 27.26 7.02 -1.39
CA VAL A 5 28.38 7.84 -1.87
C VAL A 5 27.84 9.19 -2.33
N ARG A 6 28.03 10.23 -1.50
CA ARG A 6 27.92 11.63 -1.91
C ARG A 6 29.14 12.00 -2.75
N VAL A 7 28.93 12.33 -4.02
CA VAL A 7 29.90 13.13 -4.78
C VAL A 7 29.44 14.58 -4.74
N VAL A 8 30.16 15.39 -3.97
CA VAL A 8 30.03 16.85 -3.96
C VAL A 8 30.79 17.39 -5.16
N LYS A 9 30.09 18.10 -6.06
CA LYS A 9 30.72 19.08 -6.95
C LYS A 9 29.84 20.32 -7.03
N ARG A 10 30.25 21.40 -6.33
CA ARG A 10 29.69 22.74 -6.48
C ARG A 10 30.25 23.37 -7.78
N ARG A 11 29.38 23.76 -8.73
CA ARG A 11 29.04 25.16 -9.06
C ARG A 11 28.27 25.25 -10.40
N ALA A 12 27.20 26.04 -10.34
CA ALA A 12 26.57 26.85 -11.39
C ALA A 12 25.82 26.17 -12.56
N GLY A 13 24.57 26.60 -12.74
CA GLY A 13 23.79 26.45 -13.99
C GLY A 13 22.57 25.54 -13.84
N GLU A 14 21.40 26.05 -14.23
CA GLU A 14 20.07 25.43 -14.16
C GLU A 14 20.04 23.97 -14.64
N SER A 15 19.25 23.12 -13.96
CA SER A 15 19.04 21.73 -14.35
C SER A 15 17.57 21.50 -14.70
N GLN A 16 17.30 21.56 -16.00
CA GLN A 16 16.09 21.08 -16.64
C GLN A 16 16.06 19.53 -16.54
N TRP A 17 15.01 18.96 -15.95
CA TRP A 17 14.84 17.51 -15.85
C TRP A 17 14.19 16.95 -17.12
N ILE A 18 14.97 16.26 -17.95
CA ILE A 18 14.46 15.38 -19.00
C ILE A 18 14.49 13.96 -18.43
N ALA A 19 13.31 13.39 -18.16
CA ALA A 19 13.15 11.98 -17.85
C ALA A 19 13.28 11.16 -19.15
N LEU A 20 14.43 10.52 -19.34
CA LEU A 20 14.65 9.54 -20.40
C LEU A 20 14.18 8.16 -19.92
N CYS A 21 12.92 7.84 -20.17
CA CYS A 21 12.48 6.45 -20.24
C CYS A 21 12.91 5.89 -21.61
N SER A 22 14.07 5.23 -21.68
CA SER A 22 14.35 4.28 -22.76
C SER A 22 13.50 3.04 -22.48
N GLY A 23 12.70 2.49 -23.41
CA GLY A 23 12.88 2.40 -24.85
C GLY A 23 12.89 0.91 -25.17
N LEU A 24 11.74 0.38 -25.59
CA LEU A 24 11.60 -0.97 -26.13
C LEU A 24 12.38 -1.09 -27.47
N ILE A 25 12.63 -2.34 -27.88
CA ILE A 25 13.13 -2.84 -29.17
C ILE A 25 14.67 -2.99 -29.27
N GLN A 26 15.21 -4.22 -29.13
CA GLN A 26 15.65 -5.04 -30.27
C GLN A 26 16.25 -6.41 -29.86
N THR A 27 16.06 -7.34 -30.77
CA THR A 27 16.49 -8.73 -30.88
C THR A 27 18.00 -8.94 -31.07
N THR A 28 18.43 -10.16 -30.73
CA THR A 28 19.54 -10.98 -31.27
C THR A 28 21.02 -10.68 -30.95
N LEU A 29 21.65 -11.74 -30.39
CA LEU A 29 23.04 -12.21 -30.53
C LEU A 29 24.19 -11.33 -30.00
N ALA A 30 24.78 -11.75 -28.88
CA ALA A 30 26.12 -12.38 -28.85
C ALA A 30 26.63 -12.52 -27.41
N GLN A 31 26.97 -13.75 -27.01
CA GLN A 31 27.90 -14.03 -25.91
C GLN A 31 29.26 -13.39 -26.20
N PRO A 32 29.99 -12.95 -25.15
CA PRO A 32 31.18 -13.73 -24.82
C PRO A 32 31.46 -13.87 -23.31
N GLN A 33 31.83 -15.10 -22.97
CA GLN A 33 32.78 -15.54 -21.95
C GLN A 33 33.73 -14.46 -21.40
N TRP A 34 33.65 -14.22 -20.09
CA TRP A 34 34.82 -13.88 -19.27
C TRP A 34 34.93 -14.91 -18.14
N GLY A 35 36.00 -15.69 -18.21
CA GLY A 35 36.31 -16.75 -17.27
C GLY A 35 37.20 -16.28 -16.13
N ARG A 36 37.00 -16.98 -15.01
CA ARG A 36 37.96 -17.40 -13.97
C ARG A 36 38.48 -16.40 -12.94
N MET A 37 38.38 -16.92 -11.71
CA MET A 37 39.19 -16.71 -10.50
C MET A 37 38.96 -15.37 -9.81
N LEU A 38 38.54 -15.35 -8.54
CA LEU A 38 39.37 -15.80 -7.42
C LEU A 38 38.59 -16.49 -6.30
N HIS A 39 39.26 -17.46 -5.69
CA HIS A 39 38.91 -18.14 -4.45
C HIS A 39 38.87 -17.19 -3.25
N GLY A 40 37.92 -17.40 -2.36
CA GLY A 40 37.90 -16.89 -0.99
C GLY A 40 37.23 -17.89 -0.07
N THR A 41 38.04 -18.75 0.54
CA THR A 41 37.66 -19.78 1.49
C THR A 41 37.15 -19.14 2.79
N LEU A 42 35.95 -19.49 3.27
CA LEU A 42 35.61 -19.24 4.67
C LEU A 42 34.71 -20.34 5.25
N GLN A 43 35.42 -21.30 5.84
CA GLN A 43 35.18 -21.93 7.13
C GLN A 43 33.74 -22.25 7.54
N ARG A 44 33.41 -23.51 7.24
CA ARG A 44 32.37 -24.33 7.84
C ARG A 44 32.59 -24.48 9.35
N TYR A 45 31.74 -23.84 10.16
CA TYR A 45 31.57 -24.17 11.58
C TYR A 45 30.36 -25.10 11.71
N LYS A 46 30.60 -26.35 12.10
CA LYS A 46 29.59 -27.38 12.39
C LYS A 46 29.62 -27.66 13.88
N ASN A 47 28.48 -27.52 14.54
CA ASN A 47 28.01 -28.18 15.77
C ASN A 47 26.54 -27.73 15.92
N SER A 48 25.55 -28.53 16.31
CA SER A 48 25.51 -29.84 16.95
C SER A 48 24.08 -30.40 16.84
N GLN A 49 23.96 -31.72 16.85
CA GLN A 49 22.71 -32.48 17.00
C GLN A 49 22.09 -32.30 18.39
N SER A 50 20.76 -32.18 18.46
CA SER A 50 19.96 -32.85 19.49
C SER A 50 18.50 -33.00 19.03
N ARG A 51 18.06 -34.23 18.77
CA ARG A 51 17.20 -35.10 19.62
C ARG A 51 15.70 -34.90 19.36
N LEU A 52 15.20 -35.72 18.43
CA LEU A 52 13.82 -36.17 18.38
C LEU A 52 13.47 -36.87 19.70
N THR A 53 12.42 -36.42 20.37
CA THR A 53 11.68 -37.24 21.34
C THR A 53 10.22 -37.24 20.93
N SER A 54 9.87 -38.32 20.25
CA SER A 54 8.51 -38.84 20.15
C SER A 54 8.08 -39.29 21.54
N ILE A 55 6.95 -38.79 22.03
CA ILE A 55 6.19 -39.44 23.08
C ILE A 55 4.73 -39.51 22.62
N CYS A 56 4.37 -40.69 22.14
CA CYS A 56 2.99 -41.18 22.09
C CYS A 56 2.58 -41.69 23.48
N CYS A 57 1.48 -41.17 24.01
CA CYS A 57 0.63 -41.79 25.02
C CYS A 57 -0.57 -40.84 25.23
N GLY A 58 -1.83 -41.22 25.27
CA GLY A 58 -2.51 -42.50 25.23
C GLY A 58 -4.00 -42.16 25.31
N LEU A 59 -4.80 -42.93 24.57
CA LEU A 59 -6.24 -42.82 24.45
C LEU A 59 -6.92 -43.25 25.78
N ILE A 60 -7.72 -42.38 26.40
CA ILE A 60 -8.81 -42.83 27.29
C ILE A 60 -10.06 -42.02 26.94
N GLN A 61 -11.05 -42.72 26.38
CA GLN A 61 -12.43 -42.27 26.28
C GLN A 61 -13.07 -42.32 27.68
N THR A 62 -13.71 -41.24 28.09
CA THR A 62 -14.85 -41.34 29.02
C THR A 62 -15.97 -40.45 28.53
N VAL A 63 -17.14 -41.08 28.39
CA VAL A 63 -18.43 -40.48 28.06
C VAL A 63 -18.92 -39.73 29.31
N GLY A 64 -19.28 -38.46 29.15
CA GLY A 64 -19.84 -37.64 30.22
C GLY A 64 -20.56 -36.43 29.64
N THR A 65 -21.84 -36.58 29.38
CA THR A 65 -22.78 -35.56 28.92
C THR A 65 -22.87 -34.40 29.93
N VAL A 66 -22.39 -33.22 29.54
CA VAL A 66 -22.71 -31.95 30.21
C VAL A 66 -23.23 -30.97 29.17
N LYS A 67 -24.46 -30.51 29.40
CA LYS A 67 -25.23 -29.59 28.56
C LYS A 67 -24.94 -28.14 28.94
N GLN A 68 -24.95 -27.28 27.90
CA GLN A 68 -25.25 -25.83 27.84
C GLN A 68 -24.12 -24.82 28.14
N PRO A 69 -24.17 -23.56 27.61
CA PRO A 69 -25.14 -22.99 26.67
C PRO A 69 -24.54 -22.34 25.41
N ASN A 70 -25.34 -22.38 24.32
CA ASN A 70 -25.17 -21.56 23.12
C ASN A 70 -25.36 -20.07 23.45
N ARG A 71 -24.35 -19.23 23.23
CA ARG A 71 -24.50 -17.77 23.26
C ARG A 71 -25.04 -17.29 21.91
N THR A 72 -26.34 -17.05 21.85
CA THR A 72 -27.01 -16.36 20.74
C THR A 72 -26.78 -14.85 20.84
N PHE A 73 -26.28 -14.23 19.77
CA PHE A 73 -26.19 -12.78 19.62
C PHE A 73 -27.61 -12.19 19.50
N HIS A 74 -28.02 -11.38 20.48
CA HIS A 74 -29.22 -10.56 20.36
C HIS A 74 -28.86 -9.21 19.74
N HIS A 75 -29.23 -8.99 18.47
CA HIS A 75 -29.23 -7.66 17.87
C HIS A 75 -30.57 -6.98 18.14
N THR A 76 -30.64 -6.14 19.18
CA THR A 76 -31.81 -5.29 19.42
C THR A 76 -31.86 -4.15 18.40
N LYS A 77 -32.86 -4.17 17.50
CA LYS A 77 -33.25 -3.00 16.72
C LYS A 77 -33.86 -1.96 17.67
N ARG A 78 -33.16 -0.84 17.89
CA ARG A 78 -33.80 0.38 18.42
C ARG A 78 -34.20 1.26 17.24
N VAL A 79 -35.51 1.34 17.03
CA VAL A 79 -36.15 2.34 16.17
C VAL A 79 -36.19 3.65 16.96
N PHE A 80 -35.57 4.69 16.45
CA PHE A 80 -35.89 6.07 16.82
C PHE A 80 -36.37 6.80 15.56
N THR A 81 -37.67 7.10 15.57
CA THR A 81 -38.32 8.04 14.66
C THR A 81 -38.14 9.45 15.20
N THR A 82 -37.53 10.34 14.40
CA THR A 82 -37.81 11.78 14.43
C THR A 82 -37.63 12.38 13.04
N LYS A 83 -38.57 13.27 12.72
CA LYS A 83 -38.89 13.86 11.42
C LYS A 83 -37.96 15.02 11.01
N ASP A 84 -37.79 15.11 9.68
CA ASP A 84 -37.62 16.28 8.82
C ASP A 84 -36.40 17.23 8.99
N SER A 85 -35.49 17.16 8.00
CA SER A 85 -34.71 18.31 7.49
C SER A 85 -34.16 17.98 6.09
N LEU A 86 -34.20 18.97 5.19
CA LEU A 86 -34.15 18.90 3.72
C LEU A 86 -33.01 18.05 3.12
N GLN A 87 -33.37 17.16 2.19
CA GLN A 87 -32.41 16.48 1.30
C GLN A 87 -32.13 17.32 0.04
N PRO A 88 -30.87 17.35 -0.45
CA PRO A 88 -30.57 17.72 -1.83
C PRO A 88 -31.27 16.73 -2.76
N SER A 89 -31.88 17.21 -3.83
CA SER A 89 -32.60 16.38 -4.80
C SER A 89 -31.67 15.36 -5.45
N GLU A 90 -31.66 14.13 -4.95
CA GLU A 90 -31.06 12.99 -5.63
C GLU A 90 -31.82 12.74 -6.94
N GLU A 91 -31.10 12.95 -8.04
CA GLU A 91 -31.54 12.56 -9.37
C GLU A 91 -31.78 11.03 -9.36
N LYS A 92 -33.05 10.60 -9.45
CA LYS A 92 -33.43 9.18 -9.44
C LYS A 92 -32.90 8.50 -10.71
N VAL A 93 -31.67 8.00 -10.64
CA VAL A 93 -31.11 7.14 -11.68
C VAL A 93 -31.97 5.87 -11.77
N GLY A 94 -32.67 5.70 -12.89
CA GLY A 94 -33.66 4.64 -13.10
C GLY A 94 -33.08 3.24 -12.92
N ALA A 95 -33.91 2.31 -12.43
CA ALA A 95 -33.54 0.92 -12.15
C ALA A 95 -32.90 0.20 -13.37
N PHE A 96 -33.31 0.58 -14.58
CA PHE A 96 -32.75 0.08 -15.83
C PHE A 96 -31.29 0.48 -16.03
N THR A 97 -30.92 1.72 -15.69
CA THR A 97 -29.53 2.21 -15.73
C THR A 97 -28.66 1.48 -14.72
N LYS A 98 -29.17 1.25 -13.49
CA LYS A 98 -28.47 0.45 -12.46
C LYS A 98 -28.25 -1.00 -12.91
N MET A 99 -29.19 -1.57 -13.66
CA MET A 99 -29.10 -2.94 -14.18
C MET A 99 -28.11 -3.03 -15.36
N ILE A 100 -28.12 -2.06 -16.29
CA ILE A 100 -27.11 -1.93 -17.36
C ILE A 100 -25.70 -1.74 -16.77
N GLU A 101 -25.61 -0.93 -15.71
CA GLU A 101 -24.36 -0.70 -14.99
C GLU A 101 -23.86 -1.95 -14.28
N ALA A 102 -24.74 -2.70 -13.61
CA ALA A 102 -24.44 -3.97 -12.98
C ALA A 102 -24.05 -5.07 -13.99
N MET A 103 -24.57 -5.02 -15.23
CA MET A 103 -24.22 -5.95 -16.31
C MET A 103 -22.94 -5.56 -17.06
N GLY A 104 -22.29 -4.46 -16.71
CA GLY A 104 -21.05 -4.02 -17.35
C GLY A 104 -21.24 -3.43 -18.75
N PHE A 105 -22.48 -3.25 -19.21
CA PHE A 105 -22.84 -2.67 -20.52
C PHE A 105 -22.81 -1.14 -20.48
N THR A 106 -21.71 -0.62 -19.94
CA THR A 106 -21.57 0.78 -19.61
C THR A 106 -20.77 1.48 -20.70
N GLY A 107 -21.27 2.62 -21.21
CA GLY A 107 -20.67 3.38 -22.32
C GLY A 107 -19.18 3.74 -22.11
N PRO A 108 -18.53 4.44 -23.05
CA PRO A 108 -17.09 4.76 -22.95
C PRO A 108 -16.72 5.39 -21.60
N LEU A 109 -15.47 5.18 -21.16
CA LEU A 109 -14.96 5.84 -19.94
C LEU A 109 -15.00 7.36 -20.13
N LYS A 110 -15.21 8.10 -19.04
CA LYS A 110 -15.20 9.57 -19.02
C LYS A 110 -13.93 10.16 -19.65
N TYR A 111 -12.79 9.49 -19.46
CA TYR A 111 -11.50 9.89 -20.02
C TYR A 111 -10.89 8.78 -20.88
N ASN A 112 -10.00 9.17 -21.79
CA ASN A 112 -9.25 8.24 -22.64
C ASN A 112 -8.43 7.27 -21.76
N LYS A 113 -8.56 5.96 -22.02
CA LYS A 113 -7.82 4.89 -21.34
C LYS A 113 -6.33 5.16 -21.23
N TRP A 114 -5.69 5.64 -22.29
CA TRP A 114 -4.26 5.95 -22.29
C TRP A 114 -3.88 7.05 -21.29
N LYS A 115 -4.71 8.09 -21.18
CA LYS A 115 -4.50 9.15 -20.18
C LYS A 115 -4.59 8.60 -18.75
N ILE A 116 -5.60 7.78 -18.48
CA ILE A 116 -5.76 7.14 -17.17
C ILE A 116 -4.56 6.22 -16.85
N LYS A 117 -4.00 5.52 -17.84
CA LYS A 117 -2.78 4.70 -17.63
C LYS A 117 -1.57 5.54 -17.24
N ILE A 118 -1.35 6.68 -17.92
CA ILE A 118 -0.25 7.59 -17.58
C ILE A 118 -0.44 8.12 -16.16
N ALA A 119 -1.64 8.57 -15.82
CA ALA A 119 -1.96 9.02 -14.46
C ALA A 119 -1.75 7.90 -13.44
N ALA A 120 -2.19 6.66 -13.73
CA ALA A 120 -2.00 5.51 -12.85
C ALA A 120 -0.51 5.25 -12.57
N LEU A 121 0.33 5.27 -13.62
CA LEU A 121 1.77 5.10 -13.49
C LEU A 121 2.38 6.21 -12.63
N ARG A 122 2.01 7.47 -12.88
CA ARG A 122 2.49 8.61 -12.07
C ARG A 122 2.09 8.51 -10.60
N MET A 123 0.85 8.09 -10.33
CA MET A 123 0.38 7.88 -8.96
C MET A 123 1.16 6.77 -8.27
N TYR A 124 1.41 5.67 -8.97
CA TYR A 124 2.28 4.60 -8.47
C TYR A 124 3.70 5.11 -8.20
N THR A 125 4.30 5.85 -9.13
CA THR A 125 5.62 6.49 -8.95
C THR A 125 5.63 7.38 -7.71
N CYS A 126 4.60 8.18 -7.47
CA CYS A 126 4.49 8.97 -6.25
C CYS A 126 4.45 8.11 -4.98
N CYS A 127 3.80 6.94 -5.00
CA CYS A 127 3.81 6.00 -3.87
C CYS A 127 5.22 5.49 -3.54
N VAL A 128 6.07 5.28 -4.55
CA VAL A 128 7.37 4.64 -4.36
C VAL A 128 8.56 5.57 -4.33
N GLU A 129 8.46 6.78 -4.89
CA GLU A 129 9.56 7.74 -4.95
C GLU A 129 9.40 8.90 -3.96
N LYS A 130 8.16 9.28 -3.60
CA LYS A 130 7.90 10.40 -2.68
C LYS A 130 7.65 9.96 -1.24
N THR A 131 7.81 8.68 -0.95
CA THR A 131 7.69 8.12 0.39
C THR A 131 9.06 8.11 1.06
N ASP A 132 9.14 8.60 2.30
CA ASP A 132 10.36 8.60 3.09
C ASP A 132 10.58 7.23 3.75
N TYR A 133 11.13 6.27 3.00
CA TYR A 133 11.38 4.92 3.51
C TYR A 133 12.37 4.89 4.68
N GLU A 134 13.34 5.81 4.71
CA GLU A 134 14.34 5.85 5.78
C GLU A 134 13.68 6.12 7.14
N GLU A 135 12.75 7.08 7.21
CA GLU A 135 12.02 7.36 8.45
C GLU A 135 11.18 6.15 8.91
N PHE A 136 10.49 5.46 7.99
CA PHE A 136 9.75 4.24 8.32
C PHE A 136 10.67 3.13 8.85
N PHE A 137 11.78 2.87 8.16
CA PHE A 137 12.68 1.78 8.52
C PHE A 137 13.36 2.04 9.85
N ASN A 138 13.80 3.28 10.08
CA ASN A 138 14.46 3.67 11.33
C ASN A 138 13.48 3.65 12.51
N ARG A 139 12.28 4.20 12.34
CA ARG A 139 11.31 4.34 13.44
C ARG A 139 10.71 3.01 13.85
N PHE A 140 10.36 2.16 12.89
CA PHE A 140 9.71 0.87 13.14
C PHE A 140 10.68 -0.31 13.11
N GLN A 141 11.99 -0.02 13.09
CA GLN A 141 13.06 -1.02 13.11
C GLN A 141 12.90 -2.08 12.00
N MET A 142 12.37 -1.67 10.85
CA MET A 142 12.14 -2.58 9.73
C MET A 142 13.49 -2.93 9.09
N PRO A 143 13.73 -4.21 8.77
CA PRO A 143 14.96 -4.60 8.09
C PRO A 143 14.96 -4.07 6.67
N ASP A 144 16.10 -3.57 6.17
CA ASP A 144 16.23 -3.09 4.79
C ASP A 144 16.18 -4.27 3.79
N THR A 145 14.96 -4.60 3.33
CA THR A 145 14.68 -5.74 2.47
C THR A 145 13.63 -5.38 1.42
N LEU A 146 13.57 -6.16 0.32
CA LEU A 146 12.50 -6.03 -0.68
C LEU A 146 11.10 -6.12 -0.04
N ASN A 147 10.95 -6.97 0.98
CA ASN A 147 9.69 -7.13 1.67
C ASN A 147 9.32 -5.90 2.48
N SER A 148 10.24 -5.33 3.27
CA SER A 148 9.96 -4.09 4.02
C SER A 148 9.63 -2.92 3.11
N TRP A 149 10.36 -2.78 2.00
CA TRP A 149 10.01 -1.81 0.96
C TRP A 149 8.60 -2.06 0.42
N PHE A 150 8.28 -3.31 0.06
CA PHE A 150 6.95 -3.68 -0.44
C PHE A 150 5.84 -3.36 0.57
N LEU A 151 6.06 -3.64 1.86
CA LEU A 151 5.10 -3.41 2.94
C LEU A 151 4.75 -1.92 3.12
N VAL A 152 5.74 -1.03 3.00
CA VAL A 152 5.51 0.43 3.03
C VAL A 152 4.88 0.90 1.72
N SER A 153 5.36 0.43 0.56
CA SER A 153 4.79 0.76 -0.76
C SER A 153 3.32 0.37 -0.87
N GLN A 154 2.96 -0.86 -0.46
CA GLN A 154 1.59 -1.37 -0.55
C GLN A 154 0.61 -0.54 0.29
N LEU A 155 1.07 0.03 1.42
CA LEU A 155 0.22 0.86 2.27
C LEU A 155 -0.17 2.14 1.55
N HIS A 156 0.80 2.80 0.92
CA HIS A 156 0.59 4.00 0.11
C HIS A 156 -0.28 3.70 -1.12
N VAL A 157 0.01 2.59 -1.82
CA VAL A 157 -0.82 2.12 -2.91
C VAL A 157 -2.26 1.89 -2.44
N TRP A 158 -2.47 1.19 -1.32
CA TRP A 158 -3.82 0.94 -0.78
C TRP A 158 -4.58 2.24 -0.52
N MET A 159 -3.97 3.26 0.08
CA MET A 159 -4.61 4.56 0.30
C MET A 159 -5.05 5.21 -1.02
N CYS A 160 -4.20 5.16 -2.06
CA CYS A 160 -4.58 5.60 -3.40
C CYS A 160 -5.72 4.76 -4.00
N LEU A 161 -5.72 3.44 -3.80
CA LEU A 161 -6.79 2.56 -4.30
C LEU A 161 -8.14 2.89 -3.65
N VAL A 162 -8.17 3.12 -2.33
CA VAL A 162 -9.39 3.52 -1.62
C VAL A 162 -9.92 4.84 -2.18
N ARG A 163 -9.05 5.84 -2.34
CA ARG A 163 -9.44 7.13 -2.92
C ARG A 163 -9.98 6.99 -4.34
N MET A 164 -9.27 6.28 -5.21
CA MET A 164 -9.64 6.18 -6.62
C MET A 164 -10.89 5.32 -6.86
N LYS A 165 -11.19 4.33 -6.00
CA LYS A 165 -12.42 3.53 -6.13
C LYS A 165 -13.70 4.39 -6.05
N GLN A 166 -13.65 5.55 -5.40
CA GLN A 166 -14.77 6.49 -5.30
C GLN A 166 -15.11 7.14 -6.67
N GLU A 167 -14.14 7.18 -7.60
CA GLU A 167 -14.28 7.79 -8.94
C GLU A 167 -14.93 6.86 -9.98
N GLY A 168 -15.77 5.94 -9.52
CA GLY A 168 -16.54 5.02 -10.35
C GLY A 168 -15.69 4.18 -11.31
N ARG A 169 -16.14 4.05 -12.56
CA ARG A 169 -15.49 3.17 -13.55
C ARG A 169 -14.09 3.63 -13.96
N ALA A 170 -13.87 4.94 -14.08
CA ALA A 170 -12.57 5.49 -14.44
C ALA A 170 -11.55 5.25 -13.32
N GLY A 171 -11.96 5.47 -12.07
CA GLY A 171 -11.17 5.15 -10.88
C GLY A 171 -10.81 3.67 -10.78
N LYS A 172 -11.79 2.77 -10.93
CA LYS A 172 -11.54 1.31 -10.95
C LYS A 172 -10.57 0.89 -12.06
N TYR A 173 -10.66 1.54 -13.24
CA TYR A 173 -9.70 1.30 -14.33
C TYR A 173 -8.29 1.76 -13.96
N MET A 174 -8.16 2.93 -13.33
CA MET A 174 -6.88 3.44 -12.82
C MET A 174 -6.28 2.51 -11.76
N CYS A 175 -7.08 2.07 -10.78
CA CYS A 175 -6.68 1.12 -9.73
C CYS A 175 -6.04 -0.15 -10.30
N ARG A 176 -6.62 -0.71 -11.37
CA ARG A 176 -6.06 -1.90 -12.04
C ARG A 176 -4.66 -1.65 -12.57
N TYR A 177 -4.40 -0.46 -13.13
CA TYR A 177 -3.08 -0.10 -13.66
C TYR A 177 -2.08 0.23 -12.56
N ILE A 178 -2.50 0.85 -11.45
CA ILE A 178 -1.63 1.07 -10.28
C ILE A 178 -1.11 -0.27 -9.74
N VAL A 179 -2.02 -1.24 -9.54
CA VAL A 179 -1.64 -2.58 -9.04
C VAL A 179 -0.75 -3.32 -10.05
N HIS A 180 -1.01 -3.18 -11.35
CA HIS A 180 -0.14 -3.75 -12.39
C HIS A 180 1.28 -3.19 -12.29
N SER A 181 1.43 -1.86 -12.25
CA SER A 181 2.74 -1.21 -12.15
C SER A 181 3.48 -1.59 -10.86
N MET A 182 2.76 -1.77 -9.76
CA MET A 182 3.34 -2.26 -8.51
C MET A 182 3.99 -3.64 -8.66
N TRP A 183 3.28 -4.59 -9.28
CA TRP A 183 3.82 -5.95 -9.44
C TRP A 183 4.98 -6.04 -10.44
N GLU A 184 4.93 -5.24 -11.51
CA GLU A 184 6.05 -5.11 -12.45
C GLU A 184 7.31 -4.59 -11.74
N ASP A 185 7.17 -3.58 -10.87
CA ASP A 185 8.28 -3.00 -10.11
C ASP A 185 8.84 -3.97 -9.05
N VAL A 186 7.97 -4.70 -8.34
CA VAL A 186 8.41 -5.77 -7.41
C VAL A 186 9.25 -6.81 -8.13
N GLU A 187 8.79 -7.29 -9.30
CA GLU A 187 9.53 -8.28 -10.09
C GLU A 187 10.87 -7.71 -10.58
N GLN A 188 10.87 -6.47 -11.08
CA GLN A 188 12.08 -5.82 -11.58
C GLN A 188 13.10 -5.59 -10.45
N ARG A 189 12.68 -5.08 -9.30
CA ARG A 189 13.55 -4.87 -8.13
C ARG A 189 14.13 -6.18 -7.63
N GLY A 190 13.33 -7.24 -7.56
CA GLY A 190 13.81 -8.57 -7.19
C GLY A 190 14.92 -9.07 -8.12
N LYS A 191 14.77 -8.88 -9.43
CA LYS A 191 15.82 -9.22 -10.41
C LYS A 191 17.08 -8.37 -10.24
N VAL A 192 16.93 -7.05 -10.03
CA VAL A 192 18.06 -6.13 -9.82
C VAL A 192 18.82 -6.46 -8.54
N MET A 193 18.12 -6.88 -7.49
CA MET A 193 18.72 -7.34 -6.23
C MET A 193 19.40 -8.72 -6.34
N GLY A 194 19.34 -9.38 -7.49
CA GLY A 194 19.96 -10.68 -7.73
C GLY A 194 19.24 -11.84 -7.03
N ILE A 195 17.97 -11.69 -6.67
CA ILE A 195 17.15 -12.78 -6.13
C ILE A 195 16.93 -13.80 -7.24
N ASP A 196 17.18 -15.08 -6.96
CA ASP A 196 16.96 -16.14 -7.94
C ASP A 196 15.47 -16.23 -8.31
N SER A 197 15.18 -16.69 -9.54
CA SER A 197 13.82 -16.67 -10.08
C SER A 197 12.82 -17.54 -9.30
N VAL A 198 13.28 -18.61 -8.66
CA VAL A 198 12.42 -19.51 -7.87
C VAL A 198 12.05 -18.86 -6.55
N SER A 199 13.04 -18.34 -5.81
CA SER A 199 12.82 -17.62 -4.56
C SER A 199 12.06 -16.33 -4.76
N LEU A 200 12.27 -15.62 -5.88
CA LEU A 200 11.51 -14.43 -6.23
C LEU A 200 10.04 -14.75 -6.45
N LYS A 201 9.74 -15.82 -7.21
CA LYS A 201 8.37 -16.26 -7.45
C LYS A 201 7.66 -16.65 -6.15
N GLU A 202 8.36 -17.34 -5.26
CA GLU A 202 7.83 -17.71 -3.94
C GLU A 202 7.61 -16.47 -3.05
N SER A 203 8.54 -15.52 -3.06
CA SER A 203 8.38 -14.25 -2.34
C SER A 203 7.19 -13.45 -2.85
N MET A 204 7.01 -13.35 -4.17
CA MET A 204 5.87 -12.68 -4.79
C MET A 204 4.54 -13.34 -4.44
N ARG A 205 4.50 -14.67 -4.32
CA ARG A 205 3.31 -15.41 -3.85
C ARG A 205 2.94 -14.98 -2.43
N ASN A 206 3.90 -14.98 -1.51
CA ASN A 206 3.69 -14.56 -0.13
C ASN A 206 3.29 -13.07 -0.03
N MET A 207 3.92 -12.21 -0.83
CA MET A 207 3.55 -10.79 -0.94
C MET A 207 2.12 -10.60 -1.47
N THR A 208 1.67 -11.44 -2.40
CA THR A 208 0.30 -11.39 -2.93
C THR A 208 -0.73 -11.76 -1.86
N GLU A 209 -0.46 -12.81 -1.08
CA GLU A 209 -1.32 -13.21 0.05
C GLU A 209 -1.40 -12.08 1.08
N ASN A 210 -0.26 -11.49 1.44
CA ASN A 210 -0.21 -10.35 2.36
C ASN A 210 -0.93 -9.12 1.81
N PHE A 211 -0.81 -8.83 0.50
CA PHE A 211 -1.48 -7.70 -0.14
C PHE A 211 -2.99 -7.78 -0.02
N TYR A 212 -3.58 -8.96 -0.28
CA TYR A 212 -5.03 -9.13 -0.12
C TYR A 212 -5.47 -9.07 1.34
N ALA A 213 -4.72 -9.70 2.25
CA ALA A 213 -5.00 -9.63 3.69
C ALA A 213 -4.93 -8.18 4.23
N ALA A 214 -3.95 -7.41 3.75
CA ALA A 214 -3.78 -5.99 4.05
C ALA A 214 -4.97 -5.17 3.55
N ILE A 215 -5.38 -5.33 2.29
CA ILE A 215 -6.56 -4.62 1.74
C ILE A 215 -7.80 -4.86 2.60
N PHE A 216 -8.13 -6.12 2.92
CA PHE A 216 -9.32 -6.41 3.71
C PHE A 216 -9.22 -5.82 5.12
N GLY A 217 -8.08 -6.00 5.78
CA GLY A 217 -7.88 -5.49 7.13
C GLY A 217 -7.90 -3.97 7.21
N TYR A 218 -7.29 -3.29 6.24
CA TYR A 218 -7.25 -1.83 6.22
C TYR A 218 -8.60 -1.22 5.80
N ASP A 219 -9.31 -1.83 4.84
CA ASP A 219 -10.67 -1.42 4.47
C ASP A 219 -11.63 -1.55 5.68
N GLU A 220 -11.53 -2.64 6.46
CA GLU A 220 -12.30 -2.81 7.70
C GLU A 220 -11.91 -1.78 8.76
N GLY A 221 -10.61 -1.58 8.98
CA GLY A 221 -10.07 -0.67 10.00
C GLY A 221 -10.43 0.79 9.74
N ILE A 222 -10.32 1.25 8.48
CA ILE A 222 -10.63 2.65 8.15
C ILE A 222 -12.13 2.97 8.32
N LEU A 223 -13.00 1.99 8.11
CA LEU A 223 -14.46 2.13 8.28
C LEU A 223 -14.94 1.93 9.72
N SER A 224 -14.08 1.41 10.60
CA SER A 224 -14.40 1.07 11.98
C SER A 224 -13.75 2.07 12.95
N ASP A 225 -13.09 1.58 14.00
CA ASP A 225 -12.35 2.39 14.96
C ASP A 225 -10.83 2.16 14.85
N ASP A 226 -10.09 2.98 15.60
CA ASP A 226 -8.62 2.97 15.58
C ASP A 226 -8.02 1.69 16.18
N HIS A 227 -8.75 0.95 17.01
CA HIS A 227 -8.29 -0.34 17.54
C HIS A 227 -8.32 -1.41 16.46
N VAL A 228 -9.37 -1.45 15.65
CA VAL A 228 -9.48 -2.36 14.50
C VAL A 228 -8.41 -2.03 13.46
N LEU A 229 -8.20 -0.74 13.18
CA LEU A 229 -7.15 -0.29 12.26
C LEU A 229 -5.74 -0.63 12.79
N ALA A 230 -5.45 -0.35 14.06
CA ALA A 230 -4.20 -0.73 14.71
C ALA A 230 -3.96 -2.24 14.62
N ALA A 231 -4.99 -3.06 14.87
CA ALA A 231 -4.89 -4.51 14.78
C ALA A 231 -4.61 -4.98 13.35
N ALA A 232 -5.18 -4.34 12.33
CA ALA A 232 -4.88 -4.64 10.93
C ALA A 232 -3.44 -4.26 10.54
N ILE A 233 -2.96 -3.10 10.99
CA ILE A 233 -1.57 -2.64 10.80
C ILE A 233 -0.60 -3.62 11.48
N TRP A 234 -0.90 -4.01 12.72
CA TRP A 234 -0.09 -4.97 13.47
C TRP A 234 0.05 -6.31 12.73
N ARG A 235 -1.05 -6.85 12.18
CA ARG A 235 -1.03 -8.12 11.45
C ARG A 235 -0.27 -8.06 10.13
N ASN A 236 -0.45 -6.98 9.36
CA ASN A 236 -0.06 -6.93 7.95
C ASN A 236 1.21 -6.11 7.67
N LEU A 237 1.44 -5.02 8.41
CA LEU A 237 2.64 -4.17 8.26
C LEU A 237 3.76 -4.65 9.18
N PHE A 238 3.44 -4.90 10.44
CA PHE A 238 4.40 -5.35 11.45
C PHE A 238 4.55 -6.88 11.49
N ASN A 239 3.78 -7.62 10.69
CA ASN A 239 3.79 -9.08 10.69
C ASN A 239 3.66 -9.70 12.09
N LYS A 240 2.80 -9.11 12.93
CA LYS A 240 2.56 -9.49 14.34
C LYS A 240 3.76 -9.26 15.28
N HIS A 241 4.74 -8.48 14.85
CA HIS A 241 5.91 -8.10 15.62
C HIS A 241 5.94 -6.58 15.86
N CYS A 242 5.40 -6.16 17.00
CA CYS A 242 5.46 -4.77 17.46
C CYS A 242 5.33 -4.81 18.98
N ASP A 243 6.42 -4.48 19.66
CA ASP A 243 6.50 -4.56 21.12
C ASP A 243 6.06 -3.25 21.79
N ASP A 244 6.14 -2.11 21.08
CA ASP A 244 5.70 -0.80 21.55
C ASP A 244 4.38 -0.38 20.88
N PRO A 245 3.23 -0.39 21.59
CA PRO A 245 1.94 0.06 21.06
C PRO A 245 1.95 1.49 20.49
N ARG A 246 2.90 2.34 20.90
CA ARG A 246 3.03 3.72 20.37
C ARG A 246 3.39 3.73 18.89
N GLU A 247 4.10 2.72 18.39
CA GLU A 247 4.40 2.59 16.97
C GLU A 247 3.12 2.36 16.14
N LEU A 248 2.17 1.60 16.70
CA LEU A 248 0.85 1.41 16.08
C LEU A 248 0.04 2.71 16.10
N GLU A 249 0.06 3.44 17.21
CA GLU A 249 -0.61 4.74 17.33
C GLU A 249 -0.12 5.73 16.26
N ILE A 250 1.20 5.85 16.09
CA ILE A 250 1.81 6.70 15.04
C ILE A 250 1.33 6.28 13.65
N MET A 251 1.29 4.97 13.37
CA MET A 251 0.83 4.48 12.07
C MET A 251 -0.66 4.70 11.83
N VAL A 252 -1.50 4.56 12.86
CA VAL A 252 -2.92 4.87 12.78
C VAL A 252 -3.12 6.35 12.47
N GLU A 253 -2.46 7.24 13.24
CA GLU A 253 -2.52 8.69 13.02
C GLU A 253 -2.06 9.03 11.59
N TYR A 254 -0.94 8.46 11.16
CA TYR A 254 -0.41 8.63 9.82
C TYR A 254 -1.42 8.24 8.74
N ILE A 255 -2.00 7.04 8.83
CA ILE A 255 -2.96 6.54 7.84
C ILE A 255 -4.21 7.43 7.79
N ARG A 256 -4.79 7.78 8.95
CA ARG A 256 -5.97 8.64 9.02
C ARG A 256 -5.71 9.99 8.34
N LYS A 257 -4.56 10.58 8.63
CA LYS A 257 -4.13 11.86 8.08
C LYS A 257 -3.88 11.80 6.57
N GLN A 258 -3.25 10.74 6.07
CA GLN A 258 -3.03 10.59 4.64
C GLN A 258 -4.33 10.35 3.88
N VAL A 259 -5.24 9.52 4.40
CA VAL A 259 -6.56 9.31 3.78
C VAL A 259 -7.34 10.61 3.72
N GLN A 260 -7.39 11.37 4.82
CA GLN A 260 -8.01 12.70 4.84
C GLN A 260 -7.39 13.65 3.81
N HIS A 261 -6.06 13.66 3.69
CA HIS A 261 -5.34 14.49 2.72
C HIS A 261 -5.68 14.10 1.27
N LEU A 262 -5.72 12.80 0.95
CA LEU A 262 -6.07 12.31 -0.38
C LEU A 262 -7.54 12.56 -0.73
N ASP A 263 -8.46 12.42 0.23
CA ASP A 263 -9.88 12.69 0.04
C ASP A 263 -10.18 14.16 -0.22
N ALA A 264 -9.32 15.08 0.25
CA ALA A 264 -9.42 16.51 -0.05
C ALA A 264 -9.06 16.87 -1.51
N ILE A 265 -8.40 15.97 -2.25
CA ILE A 265 -8.00 16.21 -3.65
C ILE A 265 -9.17 15.87 -4.59
N PRO A 266 -9.53 16.75 -5.53
CA PRO A 266 -10.56 16.45 -6.52
C PRO A 266 -10.24 15.21 -7.34
N GLY A 267 -11.22 14.33 -7.49
CA GLY A 267 -11.04 13.05 -8.18
C GLY A 267 -10.70 13.19 -9.66
N GLU A 268 -11.25 14.23 -10.30
CA GLU A 268 -10.96 14.57 -11.68
C GLU A 268 -9.48 14.93 -11.88
N ASP A 269 -8.90 15.68 -10.95
CA ASP A 269 -7.50 16.07 -10.98
C ASP A 269 -6.60 14.84 -10.83
N LEU A 270 -6.95 13.91 -9.93
CA LEU A 270 -6.24 12.65 -9.77
C LEU A 270 -6.33 11.75 -11.01
N LEU A 271 -7.50 11.66 -11.64
CA LEU A 271 -7.71 10.86 -12.86
C LEU A 271 -6.93 11.39 -14.06
N LEU A 272 -6.63 12.69 -14.09
CA LEU A 272 -5.91 13.34 -15.19
C LEU A 272 -4.40 13.43 -14.93
N SER A 273 -3.99 13.80 -13.71
CA SER A 273 -2.59 14.04 -13.36
C SER A 273 -1.89 12.81 -12.82
N GLY A 274 -2.58 12.03 -11.97
CA GLY A 274 -1.97 11.00 -11.14
C GLY A 274 -1.08 11.54 -10.02
N GLU A 275 -1.07 12.86 -9.79
CA GLU A 275 -0.14 13.48 -8.86
C GLU A 275 -0.67 13.36 -7.43
N VAL A 276 0.11 12.72 -6.55
CA VAL A 276 -0.17 12.69 -5.12
C VAL A 276 1.06 13.14 -4.33
N SER A 277 0.80 13.73 -3.16
CA SER A 277 1.80 14.11 -2.18
C SER A 277 1.50 13.43 -0.86
N TRP A 278 2.55 13.17 -0.09
CA TRP A 278 2.45 12.50 1.21
C TRP A 278 2.82 13.48 2.31
N ARG A 279 2.00 13.51 3.36
CA ARG A 279 2.34 14.22 4.60
C ARG A 279 3.44 13.47 5.36
N PRO A 280 4.21 14.14 6.23
CA PRO A 280 5.27 13.49 7.02
C PRO A 280 4.72 12.37 7.92
N LEU A 281 5.55 11.36 8.24
CA LEU A 281 5.16 10.27 9.14
C LEU A 281 4.74 10.81 10.52
N VAL A 282 5.58 11.65 11.10
CA VAL A 282 5.32 12.35 12.36
C VAL A 282 5.25 13.84 12.08
N GLU A 283 4.21 14.51 12.56
CA GLU A 283 4.08 15.96 12.44
C GLU A 283 4.47 16.66 13.73
N THR A 284 5.37 17.64 13.61
CA THR A 284 5.79 18.47 14.73
C THR A 284 4.73 19.51 15.12
N ASN A 285 3.77 19.81 14.23
CA ASN A 285 2.72 20.80 14.46
C ASN A 285 1.33 20.19 14.18
N ALA A 286 0.52 20.03 15.23
CA ALA A 286 -0.82 19.44 15.14
C ALA A 286 -1.81 20.26 14.29
N GLN A 287 -1.54 21.55 14.02
CA GLN A 287 -2.48 22.41 13.29
C GLN A 287 -2.54 22.15 11.77
N SER A 288 -1.60 21.42 11.18
CA SER A 288 -1.66 21.05 9.75
C SER A 288 -2.80 20.06 9.45
N ILE A 289 -3.36 19.39 10.45
CA ILE A 289 -4.50 18.46 10.28
C ILE A 289 -5.82 19.21 10.06
N VAL A 290 -5.94 20.46 10.51
CA VAL A 290 -7.23 21.16 10.63
C VAL A 290 -7.44 22.25 9.57
N LYS A 291 -6.38 22.76 8.94
CA LYS A 291 -6.50 23.87 7.97
C LYS A 291 -6.11 23.43 6.56
N PRO A 292 -7.04 23.46 5.59
CA PRO A 292 -6.65 23.59 4.19
C PRO A 292 -5.75 24.84 4.08
N ALA A 293 -4.61 24.71 3.41
CA ALA A 293 -3.76 25.87 3.14
C ALA A 293 -4.59 26.88 2.33
N LEU A 294 -5.03 27.96 2.97
CA LEU A 294 -5.60 29.09 2.26
C LEU A 294 -4.50 29.64 1.34
N PRO A 295 -4.86 30.11 0.12
CA PRO A 295 -3.90 30.77 -0.74
C PRO A 295 -3.26 31.89 0.06
N THR A 296 -1.93 31.88 0.19
CA THR A 296 -1.18 33.03 0.68
C THR A 296 -1.37 34.12 -0.37
N TYR A 297 -2.41 34.93 -0.22
CA TYR A 297 -2.51 36.17 -0.97
C TYR A 297 -1.39 37.04 -0.41
N ASN A 298 -0.33 37.20 -1.19
CA ASN A 298 0.68 38.19 -0.88
C ASN A 298 -0.04 39.54 -0.95
N ASP A 299 -0.37 40.12 0.20
CA ASP A 299 -0.87 41.49 0.34
C ASP A 299 0.20 42.54 -0.03
N GLU A 300 1.21 42.16 -0.84
CA GLU A 300 2.15 43.07 -1.47
C GLU A 300 1.49 43.65 -2.72
N GLY A 301 0.45 44.44 -2.49
CA GLY A 301 -0.19 45.28 -3.46
C GLY A 301 -0.64 46.58 -2.81
N LEU A 302 0.26 47.57 -2.77
CA LEU A 302 0.01 48.99 -3.04
C LEU A 302 1.34 49.78 -3.06
#